data_AF-A0A3E0QPD2-F1
#
_entry.id   AF-A0A3E0QPD2-F1
#
_cell.length_a   1.000
_cell.length_b   1.000
_cell.length_c   1.000
_cell.angle_alpha   90.00
_cell.angle_beta   90.00
_cell.angle_gamma   90.00
#
_symmetry.space_group_name_H-M   'P 1'
#
loop_
_entity.id
_entity.type
_entity.pdbx_description
1 polymer ?
#
loop_
_entity_poly.entity_id
_entity_poly.type
_entity_poly.pdbx_seq_one_letter_code
_entity_poly.pdbx_strand_id
1 'polypeptide(L)' 'MILLRPLTDEHLLEVYHEAVAMGLSAEFIQLIEEAIRSRNLDPKTSL' A
#
# COMPACT_ATOMS: atom_id res chain seq x y z
N MET A 1 15.94 3.81 15.40
CA MET A 1 15.14 2.56 15.37
C MET A 1 14.07 2.73 14.31
N ILE A 2 14.06 1.91 13.28
CA ILE A 2 12.97 1.90 12.30
C ILE A 2 11.80 1.24 13.02
N LEU A 3 10.79 2.02 13.42
CA LEU A 3 9.52 1.47 13.88
C LEU A 3 8.87 0.79 12.67
N LEU A 4 9.14 -0.49 12.49
CA LEU A 4 8.36 -1.35 11.62
C LEU A 4 6.99 -1.49 12.31
N ARG A 5 6.09 -0.52 12.07
CA ARG A 5 4.70 -0.69 12.46
C ARG A 5 4.19 -1.95 11.74
N PRO A 6 3.36 -2.77 12.40
CA PRO A 6 2.68 -3.85 11.70
C PRO A 6 1.95 -3.26 10.50
N LEU A 7 2.11 -3.90 9.34
CA LEU A 7 1.49 -3.49 8.09
C LEU A 7 -0.01 -3.78 8.16
N THR A 8 -0.75 -2.95 8.89
CA THR A 8 -2.21 -2.98 8.98
C THR A 8 -2.83 -2.64 7.63
N ASP A 9 -4.11 -2.94 7.46
CA ASP A 9 -4.82 -2.69 6.21
C ASP A 9 -4.88 -1.20 5.87
N GLU A 10 -5.12 -0.35 6.87
CA GLU A 10 -5.05 1.11 6.76
C GLU A 10 -3.65 1.57 6.31
N HIS A 11 -2.60 1.07 6.95
CA HIS A 11 -1.23 1.47 6.61
C HIS A 11 -0.80 0.96 5.23
N LEU A 12 -1.29 -0.21 4.81
CA LEU A 12 -1.02 -0.75 3.48
C LEU A 12 -1.63 0.14 2.38
N LEU A 13 -2.84 0.66 2.61
CA LEU A 13 -3.49 1.61 1.70
C LEU A 13 -2.77 2.97 1.67
N GLU A 14 -2.35 3.49 2.83
CA GLU A 14 -1.54 4.72 2.90
C GLU A 14 -0.25 4.59 2.07
N VAL A 15 0.50 3.52 2.27
CA VAL A 15 1.77 3.26 1.56
C VAL A 15 1.53 3.14 0.05
N TYR A 16 0.43 2.54 -0.39
CA TYR A 16 0.05 2.50 -1.81
C TYR A 16 -0.15 3.90 -2.39
N HIS A 17 -0.94 4.75 -1.72
CA HIS A 17 -1.19 6.11 -2.19
C HIS A 17 0.08 6.96 -2.21
N GLU A 18 0.92 6.85 -1.18
CA GLU A 18 2.21 7.54 -1.12
C GLU A 18 3.15 7.06 -2.23
N ALA A 19 3.24 5.74 -2.45
CA ALA A 19 4.09 5.17 -3.51
C ALA A 19 3.70 5.66 -4.91
N VAL A 20 2.39 5.74 -5.17
CA VAL A 20 1.85 6.29 -6.43
C VAL A 20 2.15 7.79 -6.54
N ALA A 21 1.92 8.56 -5.47
CA ALA A 21 2.16 10.01 -5.46
C ALA A 21 3.64 10.38 -5.62
N MET A 22 4.54 9.56 -5.07
CA MET A 22 5.99 9.70 -5.19
C MET A 22 6.54 9.26 -6.55
N GLY A 23 5.71 8.64 -7.41
CA GLY A 23 6.14 8.11 -8.70
C GLY A 23 7.15 6.98 -8.57
N LEU A 24 6.98 6.11 -7.57
CA LEU A 24 7.83 4.93 -7.40
C LEU A 24 7.65 3.94 -8.58
N SER A 25 8.55 2.97 -8.69
CA SER A 25 8.55 2.06 -9.83
C SER A 25 7.23 1.28 -9.94
N ALA A 26 6.84 0.97 -11.18
CA ALA A 26 5.64 0.21 -11.44
C ALA A 26 5.69 -1.19 -10.80
N GLU A 27 6.87 -1.83 -10.73
CA GLU A 27 7.00 -3.12 -10.05
C GLU A 27 6.74 -3.00 -8.56
N PHE A 28 7.19 -1.92 -7.91
CA PHE A 28 6.95 -1.71 -6.49
C PHE A 28 5.45 -1.48 -6.21
N ILE A 29 4.79 -0.66 -7.03
CA ILE A 29 3.35 -0.41 -6.92
C ILE A 29 2.57 -1.71 -7.11
N GLN A 30 2.93 -2.55 -8.09
CA GLN A 30 2.30 -3.86 -8.31
C GLN A 30 2.43 -4.81 -7.13
N LEU A 31 3.58 -4.81 -6.43
CA LEU A 31 3.76 -5.62 -5.23
C LEU A 31 2.78 -5.20 -4.12
N ILE A 32 2.54 -3.90 -3.97
CA ILE A 32 1.58 -3.38 -3.00
C ILE A 32 0.15 -3.72 -3.43
N GLU A 33 -0.19 -3.58 -4.71
CA GLU A 33 -1.50 -3.95 -5.25
C GLU A 33 -1.83 -5.43 -5.03
N GLU A 34 -0.86 -6.32 -5.19
CA GLU A 34 -1.03 -7.75 -4.92
C GLU A 34 -1.27 -8.02 -3.43
N ALA A 35 -0.51 -7.34 -2.56
CA ALA A 35 -0.72 -7.43 -1.12
C ALA A 35 -2.13 -6.94 -0.70
N ILE A 36 -2.60 -5.82 -1.27
CA ILE A 36 -3.93 -5.26 -1.05
C ILE A 36 -5.01 -6.26 -1.49
N ARG A 37 -4.86 -6.83 -2.70
CA ARG A 37 -5.79 -7.81 -3.26
C ARG A 37 -5.86 -9.09 -2.43
N SER A 38 -4.71 -9.57 -1.93
CA SER A 38 -4.64 -10.76 -1.08
C SER A 38 -5.44 -10.64 0.22
N ARG A 39 -5.69 -9.40 0.68
CA ARG A 39 -6.44 -9.09 1.89
C ARG A 39 -7.89 -8.68 1.61
N ASN A 40 -8.35 -8.77 0.35
CA ASN A 40 -9.65 -8.28 -0.10
C ASN A 40 -9.90 -6.79 0.23
N LEU A 41 -8.85 -5.99 0.20
CA LEU A 41 -8.93 -4.54 0.38
C LEU A 41 -9.16 -3.86 -0.98
N ASP A 42 -9.87 -2.74 -0.99
CA ASP A 42 -10.06 -1.92 -2.19
C ASP A 42 -9.18 -0.66 -2.10
N PRO A 43 -8.16 -0.51 -2.98
CA PRO A 43 -7.29 0.66 -3.01
C PRO A 43 -8.01 1.96 -3.37
N LYS A 44 -9.28 1.88 -3.81
CA LYS A 44 -10.15 3.04 -4.10
C LYS A 44 -11.13 3.34 -2.98
N THR A 45 -11.20 2.48 -1.96
CA THR A 45 -11.96 2.77 -0.74
C THR A 45 -11.11 3.70 0.12
N SER A 46 -11.00 4.95 -0.33
CA SER A 46 -10.65 6.07 0.54
C SER A 46 -11.92 6.48 1.31
N LEU A 47 -11.76 6.75 2.60
CA LEU A 47 -12.74 7.41 3.47
C LEU A 47 -13.38 8.65 2.81
#